data_AF-A0A443SNK7-F1
#
_entry.id   AF-A0A443SNK7-F1
#
_cell.length_a   1.000
_cell.length_b   1.000
_cell.length_c   1.000
_cell.angle_alpha   90.00
_cell.angle_beta   90.00
_cell.angle_gamma   90.00
#
_symmetry.space_group_name_H-M   'P 1'
#
loop_
_entity.id
_entity.type
_entity.pdbx_description
1 polymer ?
#
loop_
_entity_poly.entity_id
_entity_poly.type
_entity_poly.pdbx_seq_one_letter_code
_entity_poly.pdbx_strand_id
1 'polypeptide(L)'
;MYKCYSKCIWSLYFTAFSRELLRNSKEEFNRTFVKTYGKLYTQHAYIFIKMLTDLERYYSQGGVDLSKVFDVFFRKLYRKMFQVMHLQYTLNEQYLRCVDENMDVVKPFGEVPKKLTIEVKRSLVATRTFTQALSNAADVVKIVMEIDATDECTRSIMQMTYCPHCQGLPNLKPCSNYCLQVMRTCLSMHRELDSEWNNYVDALLLLSNRLETSFNIESVVNPIAIRISEAIMDFQENNSAISQRLYGFCGKPRIARREGKQRLTSLEQLKFARPQKRPQPHTAAGTNIDTLLEEVRLKIRGTKGFWKILPQNLCKHSHFSRTTSKECWNGTNKVK
;
A
#
# COMPACT_ATOMS: atom_id res chain seq x y z
N MET A 1 13.99 22.89 -16.47
CA MET A 1 13.91 21.42 -16.68
C MET A 1 14.49 20.56 -15.56
N TYR A 2 15.49 20.97 -14.78
CA TYR A 2 16.14 20.10 -13.76
C TYR A 2 15.42 19.93 -12.40
N LYS A 3 14.28 20.57 -12.14
CA LYS A 3 13.59 20.53 -10.82
C LYS A 3 12.47 19.49 -10.68
N CYS A 4 12.11 18.77 -11.75
CA CYS A 4 11.07 17.73 -11.67
C CYS A 4 11.61 16.35 -11.24
N TYR A 5 12.89 16.06 -11.52
CA TYR A 5 13.54 14.81 -11.11
C TYR A 5 13.58 14.61 -9.58
N SER A 6 13.61 15.71 -8.81
CA SER A 6 13.64 15.63 -7.35
C SER A 6 12.27 15.43 -6.70
N LYS A 7 11.16 15.35 -7.46
CA LYS A 7 9.79 15.37 -6.91
C LYS A 7 9.04 14.03 -6.91
N CYS A 8 9.55 12.98 -7.55
CA CYS A 8 9.05 11.60 -7.38
C CYS A 8 9.64 10.87 -6.16
N ILE A 9 10.45 11.55 -5.33
CA ILE A 9 11.14 10.95 -4.18
C ILE A 9 10.15 10.32 -3.19
N TRP A 10 9.00 10.93 -2.96
CA TRP A 10 8.04 10.45 -1.95
C TRP A 10 7.33 9.15 -2.33
N SER A 11 6.89 9.04 -3.59
CA SER A 11 6.32 7.79 -4.12
C SER A 11 7.37 6.68 -4.07
N LEU A 12 8.61 6.98 -4.48
CA LEU A 12 9.73 6.04 -4.44
C LEU A 12 10.08 5.62 -3.00
N TYR A 13 10.11 6.57 -2.06
CA TYR A 13 10.42 6.32 -0.67
C TYR A 13 9.35 5.44 0.01
N PHE A 14 8.07 5.77 -0.19
CA PHE A 14 6.97 4.96 0.34
C PHE A 14 6.91 3.57 -0.31
N THR A 15 7.23 3.47 -1.60
CA THR A 15 7.40 2.19 -2.29
C THR A 15 8.52 1.37 -1.66
N ALA A 16 9.70 1.97 -1.48
CA ALA A 16 10.88 1.32 -0.93
C ALA A 16 10.63 0.86 0.52
N PHE A 17 10.07 1.72 1.36
CA PHE A 17 9.67 1.41 2.73
C PHE A 17 8.75 0.18 2.78
N SER A 18 7.67 0.18 2.01
CA SER A 18 6.68 -0.91 2.04
C SER A 18 7.26 -2.23 1.51
N ARG A 19 8.14 -2.18 0.48
CA ARG A 19 8.86 -3.38 -0.01
C ARG A 19 9.79 -3.94 1.05
N GLU A 20 10.52 -3.05 1.72
CA GLU A 20 11.47 -3.42 2.76
C GLU A 20 10.76 -4.02 3.97
N LEU A 21 9.62 -3.45 4.37
CA LEU A 21 8.76 -4.00 5.42
C LEU A 21 8.30 -5.43 5.08
N LEU A 22 7.81 -5.67 3.86
CA LEU A 22 7.38 -7.00 3.43
C LEU A 22 8.53 -8.01 3.41
N ARG A 23 9.71 -7.59 2.91
CA ARG A 23 10.91 -8.42 2.89
C ARG A 23 11.37 -8.78 4.30
N ASN A 24 11.46 -7.80 5.20
CA ASN A 24 11.88 -8.00 6.58
C ASN A 24 10.88 -8.86 7.36
N SER A 25 9.57 -8.67 7.14
CA SER A 25 8.55 -9.53 7.74
C SER A 25 8.68 -10.98 7.25
N LYS A 26 8.99 -11.22 5.98
CA LYS A 26 9.23 -12.57 5.45
C LYS A 26 10.45 -13.24 6.08
N GLU A 27 11.54 -12.52 6.25
CA GLU A 27 12.74 -13.03 6.93
C GLU A 27 12.46 -13.31 8.41
N GLU A 28 11.77 -12.40 9.09
CA GLU A 28 11.39 -12.55 10.50
C GLU A 28 10.43 -13.72 10.71
N PHE A 29 9.47 -13.89 9.80
CA PHE A 29 8.56 -15.01 9.78
C PHE A 29 9.34 -16.32 9.73
N ASN A 30 10.26 -16.45 8.77
CA ASN A 30 11.06 -17.66 8.59
C ASN A 30 11.92 -17.93 9.84
N ARG A 31 12.60 -16.91 10.36
CA ARG A 31 13.42 -17.02 11.57
C ARG A 31 12.61 -17.49 12.78
N THR A 32 11.44 -16.90 12.98
CA THR A 32 10.52 -17.25 14.08
C THR A 32 10.03 -18.68 13.94
N PHE A 33 9.60 -19.08 12.74
CA PHE A 33 9.05 -20.42 12.53
C PHE A 33 10.10 -21.53 12.59
N VAL A 34 11.33 -21.29 12.11
CA VAL A 34 12.45 -22.22 12.30
C VAL A 34 12.72 -22.43 13.80
N LYS A 35 12.72 -21.35 14.59
CA LYS A 35 12.96 -21.43 16.03
C LYS A 35 11.83 -22.13 16.78
N THR A 36 10.57 -21.87 16.43
CA THR A 36 9.40 -22.39 17.15
C THR A 36 9.03 -23.82 16.75
N TYR A 37 9.11 -24.14 15.45
CA TYR A 37 8.62 -25.42 14.90
C TYR A 37 9.72 -26.34 14.39
N GLY A 38 10.96 -25.85 14.24
CA GLY A 38 12.11 -26.65 13.83
C GLY A 38 11.88 -27.42 12.53
N LYS A 39 12.13 -28.74 12.57
CA LYS A 39 12.04 -29.63 11.41
C LYS A 39 10.65 -29.68 10.78
N LEU A 40 9.59 -29.51 11.57
CA LEU A 40 8.20 -29.55 11.07
C LEU A 40 7.90 -28.39 10.13
N TYR A 41 8.46 -27.21 10.44
CA TYR A 41 8.39 -26.08 9.53
C TYR A 41 9.33 -26.25 8.35
N THR A 42 10.60 -26.60 8.55
CA THR A 42 11.58 -26.63 7.44
C THR A 42 11.19 -27.61 6.33
N GLN A 43 10.55 -28.74 6.67
CA GLN A 43 10.04 -29.70 5.68
C GLN A 43 8.85 -29.19 4.86
N HIS A 44 8.12 -28.18 5.35
CA HIS A 44 6.90 -27.66 4.74
C HIS A 44 6.93 -26.14 4.53
N ALA A 45 8.12 -25.53 4.61
CA ALA A 45 8.32 -24.08 4.54
C ALA A 45 7.79 -23.49 3.22
N TYR A 46 7.79 -24.27 2.14
CA TYR A 46 7.29 -23.86 0.83
C TYR A 46 5.83 -23.36 0.86
N ILE A 47 4.99 -23.85 1.78
CA ILE A 47 3.59 -23.40 1.92
C ILE A 47 3.54 -21.93 2.37
N PHE A 48 4.35 -21.60 3.37
CA PHE A 48 4.43 -20.25 3.96
C PHE A 48 5.19 -19.29 3.03
N ILE A 49 6.33 -19.73 2.47
CA ILE A 49 7.13 -18.93 1.55
C ILE A 49 6.32 -18.55 0.31
N LYS A 50 5.49 -19.48 -0.23
CA LYS A 50 4.63 -19.19 -1.38
C LYS A 50 3.63 -18.07 -1.05
N MET A 51 2.94 -18.17 0.09
CA MET A 51 1.98 -17.16 0.52
C MET A 51 2.63 -15.78 0.71
N LEU A 52 3.77 -15.71 1.42
CA LEU A 52 4.50 -14.46 1.62
C LEU A 52 5.01 -13.86 0.29
N THR A 53 5.49 -14.70 -0.63
CA THR A 53 5.93 -14.26 -1.95
C THR A 53 4.77 -13.75 -2.80
N ASP A 54 3.57 -14.32 -2.65
CA ASP A 54 2.37 -13.82 -3.32
C ASP A 54 1.92 -12.45 -2.77
N LEU A 55 2.15 -12.17 -1.47
CA LEU A 55 1.93 -10.83 -0.91
C LEU A 55 2.92 -9.80 -1.49
N GLU A 56 4.20 -10.15 -1.59
CA GLU A 56 5.23 -9.31 -2.23
C GLU A 56 4.91 -9.04 -3.72
N ARG A 57 4.45 -10.07 -4.43
CA ARG A 57 4.03 -9.97 -5.84
C ARG A 57 2.80 -9.08 -5.99
N TYR A 58 1.78 -9.25 -5.14
CA TYR A 58 0.61 -8.39 -5.13
C TYR A 58 1.01 -6.92 -4.95
N TYR A 59 1.87 -6.63 -3.97
CA TYR A 59 2.30 -5.26 -3.72
C TYR A 59 3.09 -4.68 -4.90
N SER A 60 3.92 -5.48 -5.56
CA SER A 60 4.79 -5.02 -6.65
C SER A 60 4.05 -4.87 -7.98
N GLN A 61 3.32 -5.90 -8.40
CA GLN A 61 2.75 -6.02 -9.74
C GLN A 61 1.22 -5.94 -9.75
N GLY A 62 0.55 -6.22 -8.64
CA GLY A 62 -0.90 -6.40 -8.61
C GLY A 62 -1.32 -7.72 -9.24
N GLY A 63 -2.58 -7.82 -9.68
CA GLY A 63 -3.09 -8.98 -10.43
C GLY A 63 -3.21 -10.29 -9.64
N VAL A 64 -2.96 -10.27 -8.33
CA VAL A 64 -3.09 -11.42 -7.43
C VAL A 64 -4.34 -11.24 -6.57
N ASP A 65 -5.21 -12.25 -6.53
CA ASP A 65 -6.33 -12.26 -5.59
C ASP A 65 -5.85 -12.72 -4.20
N LEU A 66 -5.66 -11.74 -3.30
CA LEU A 66 -5.24 -11.99 -1.93
C LEU A 66 -6.18 -12.92 -1.17
N SER A 67 -7.49 -12.89 -1.45
CA SER A 67 -8.44 -13.79 -0.81
C SER A 67 -8.20 -15.23 -1.22
N LYS A 68 -7.91 -15.47 -2.51
CA LYS A 68 -7.54 -16.79 -3.04
C LYS A 68 -6.18 -17.27 -2.52
N VAL A 69 -5.21 -16.36 -2.36
CA VAL A 69 -3.89 -16.70 -1.80
C VAL A 69 -4.04 -17.28 -0.38
N PHE A 70 -4.81 -16.61 0.48
CA PHE A 70 -5.04 -17.08 1.84
C PHE A 70 -5.88 -18.36 1.89
N ASP A 71 -6.93 -18.48 1.05
CA ASP A 71 -7.72 -19.72 0.97
C ASP A 71 -6.83 -20.93 0.61
N VAL A 72 -6.01 -20.81 -0.45
CA VAL A 72 -5.08 -21.86 -0.86
C VAL A 72 -4.04 -22.16 0.24
N PHE A 73 -3.53 -21.12 0.91
CA PHE A 73 -2.58 -21.27 2.01
C PHE A 73 -3.18 -22.06 3.17
N PHE A 74 -4.35 -21.65 3.68
CA PHE A 74 -4.98 -22.28 4.83
C PHE A 74 -5.47 -23.69 4.50
N ARG A 75 -5.97 -23.97 3.29
CA ARG A 75 -6.31 -25.35 2.87
C ARG A 75 -5.09 -26.27 2.88
N LYS A 76 -3.97 -25.83 2.30
CA LYS A 76 -2.72 -26.59 2.32
C LYS A 76 -2.19 -26.81 3.74
N LEU A 77 -2.26 -25.77 4.58
CA LEU A 77 -1.85 -25.85 5.97
C LEU A 77 -2.72 -26.86 6.74
N TYR A 78 -4.04 -26.77 6.60
CA TYR A 78 -4.98 -27.69 7.24
C TYR A 78 -4.71 -29.14 6.87
N ARG A 79 -4.59 -29.43 5.56
CA ARG A 79 -4.30 -30.77 5.08
C ARG A 79 -3.00 -31.33 5.68
N LYS A 80 -1.93 -30.54 5.71
CA LYS A 80 -0.65 -30.97 6.31
C LYS A 80 -0.72 -31.15 7.82
N MET A 81 -1.35 -30.23 8.51
CA MET A 81 -1.53 -30.34 9.96
C MET A 81 -2.38 -31.56 10.32
N PHE A 82 -3.44 -31.83 9.58
CA PHE A 82 -4.27 -33.01 9.80
C PHE A 82 -3.48 -34.31 9.59
N GLN A 83 -2.65 -34.40 8.54
CA GLN A 83 -1.75 -35.54 8.31
C GLN A 83 -0.76 -35.75 9.45
N VAL A 84 -0.12 -34.68 9.94
CA VAL A 84 0.89 -34.75 11.01
C VAL A 84 0.27 -35.11 12.36
N MET A 85 -0.95 -34.64 12.66
CA MET A 85 -1.63 -34.94 13.93
C MET A 85 -2.29 -36.33 13.97
N HIS A 86 -2.42 -36.99 12.82
CA HIS A 86 -3.14 -38.27 12.66
C HIS A 86 -2.28 -39.37 12.05
N LEU A 87 -0.96 -39.37 12.32
CA LEU A 87 0.01 -40.35 11.82
C LEU A 87 -0.34 -41.82 12.16
N GLN A 88 -1.15 -42.04 13.19
CA GLN A 88 -1.66 -43.35 13.60
C GLN A 88 -2.75 -43.91 12.66
N TYR A 89 -3.31 -43.08 11.78
CA TYR A 89 -4.34 -43.47 10.83
C TYR A 89 -3.80 -43.54 9.41
N THR A 90 -4.34 -44.44 8.59
CA THR A 90 -4.12 -44.44 7.15
C THR A 90 -5.06 -43.45 6.49
N LEU A 91 -4.55 -42.31 6.04
CA LEU A 91 -5.31 -41.26 5.36
C LEU A 91 -5.09 -41.38 3.85
N ASN A 92 -6.05 -41.97 3.13
CA ASN A 92 -6.01 -42.03 1.68
C ASN A 92 -6.41 -40.69 1.04
N GLU A 93 -6.14 -40.52 -0.25
CA GLU A 93 -6.46 -39.29 -0.99
C GLU A 93 -7.97 -38.99 -1.02
N GLN A 94 -8.84 -40.01 -0.98
CA GLN A 94 -10.28 -39.80 -0.89
C GLN A 94 -10.69 -39.19 0.45
N TYR A 95 -10.12 -39.67 1.56
CA TYR A 95 -10.37 -39.10 2.88
C TYR A 95 -9.85 -37.67 2.98
N LEU A 96 -8.66 -37.41 2.45
CA LEU A 96 -8.08 -36.06 2.43
C LEU A 96 -8.90 -35.09 1.58
N ARG A 97 -9.48 -35.54 0.46
CA ARG A 97 -10.44 -34.73 -0.31
C ARG A 97 -11.68 -34.38 0.52
N CYS A 98 -12.26 -35.35 1.23
CA CYS A 98 -13.39 -35.07 2.13
C CYS A 98 -13.03 -34.07 3.23
N VAL A 99 -11.81 -34.17 3.80
CA VAL A 99 -11.30 -33.18 4.76
C VAL A 99 -11.19 -31.79 4.12
N ASP A 100 -10.63 -31.68 2.92
CA ASP A 100 -10.48 -30.43 2.18
C ASP A 100 -11.86 -29.78 1.86
N GLU A 101 -12.86 -30.59 1.49
CA GLU A 101 -14.24 -30.17 1.17
C GLU A 101 -15.00 -29.64 2.39
N ASN A 102 -14.77 -30.21 3.58
CA ASN A 102 -15.47 -29.84 4.81
C ASN A 102 -14.77 -28.75 5.62
N MET A 103 -13.66 -28.18 5.12
CA MET A 103 -12.88 -27.17 5.84
C MET A 103 -13.71 -25.93 6.21
N ASP A 104 -14.59 -25.47 5.31
CA ASP A 104 -15.38 -24.25 5.49
C ASP A 104 -16.45 -24.40 6.59
N VAL A 105 -16.95 -25.63 6.78
CA VAL A 105 -17.93 -25.97 7.83
C VAL A 105 -17.21 -26.23 9.16
N VAL A 106 -16.12 -26.99 9.13
CA VAL A 106 -15.39 -27.40 10.35
C VAL A 106 -14.64 -26.22 10.97
N LYS A 107 -14.13 -25.29 10.15
CA LYS A 107 -13.31 -24.14 10.54
C LYS A 107 -12.18 -24.53 11.51
N PRO A 108 -11.20 -25.34 11.06
CA PRO A 108 -10.16 -25.89 11.91
C PRO A 108 -9.28 -24.84 12.60
N PHE A 109 -9.21 -23.63 12.05
CA PHE A 109 -8.44 -22.49 12.57
C PHE A 109 -9.33 -21.38 13.16
N GLY A 110 -10.60 -21.70 13.46
CA GLY A 110 -11.57 -20.72 13.94
C GLY A 110 -11.77 -19.56 12.98
N GLU A 111 -11.81 -18.34 13.51
CA GLU A 111 -12.03 -17.11 12.73
C GLU A 111 -10.72 -16.48 12.22
N VAL A 112 -9.55 -17.05 12.55
CA VAL A 112 -8.25 -16.47 12.17
C VAL A 112 -8.09 -16.34 10.65
N PRO A 113 -8.37 -17.36 9.80
CA PRO A 113 -8.23 -17.23 8.35
C PRO A 113 -9.03 -16.07 7.78
N LYS A 114 -10.29 -15.93 8.20
CA LYS A 114 -11.20 -14.90 7.71
C LYS A 114 -10.74 -13.50 8.15
N LYS A 115 -10.42 -13.31 9.43
CA LYS A 115 -9.97 -12.02 9.97
C LYS A 115 -8.64 -11.59 9.33
N LEU A 116 -7.65 -12.49 9.31
CA LEU A 116 -6.34 -12.20 8.73
C LEU A 116 -6.44 -11.85 7.25
N THR A 117 -7.25 -12.58 6.48
CA THR A 117 -7.45 -12.29 5.04
C THR A 117 -8.02 -10.89 4.83
N ILE A 118 -9.02 -10.48 5.63
CA ILE A 118 -9.65 -9.16 5.52
C ILE A 118 -8.66 -8.05 5.88
N GLU A 119 -7.93 -8.21 6.99
CA GLU A 119 -6.94 -7.24 7.49
C GLU A 119 -5.80 -7.05 6.49
N VAL A 120 -5.18 -8.15 6.03
CA VAL A 120 -4.07 -8.11 5.05
C VAL A 120 -4.54 -7.53 3.72
N LYS A 121 -5.71 -7.94 3.24
CA LYS A 121 -6.25 -7.42 1.98
C LYS A 121 -6.49 -5.92 2.05
N ARG A 122 -7.17 -5.43 3.08
CA ARG A 122 -7.47 -3.99 3.23
C ARG A 122 -6.20 -3.16 3.32
N SER A 123 -5.23 -3.64 4.12
CA SER A 123 -3.96 -2.95 4.30
C SER A 123 -3.15 -2.91 3.00
N LEU A 124 -2.87 -4.06 2.38
CA LEU A 124 -2.07 -4.11 1.15
C LEU A 124 -2.71 -3.35 -0.02
N VAL A 125 -4.04 -3.45 -0.18
CA VAL A 125 -4.78 -2.67 -1.19
C VAL A 125 -4.58 -1.19 -0.93
N ALA A 126 -4.85 -0.71 0.30
CA ALA A 126 -4.72 0.70 0.66
C ALA A 126 -3.29 1.22 0.44
N THR A 127 -2.26 0.48 0.87
CA THR A 127 -0.85 0.86 0.74
C THR A 127 -0.43 0.94 -0.72
N ARG A 128 -0.83 -0.05 -1.54
CA ARG A 128 -0.54 -0.05 -2.97
C ARG A 128 -1.26 1.09 -3.69
N THR A 129 -2.56 1.28 -3.42
CA THR A 129 -3.36 2.35 -4.02
C THR A 129 -2.79 3.73 -3.68
N PHE A 130 -2.38 3.96 -2.43
CA PHE A 130 -1.76 5.21 -2.01
C PHE A 130 -0.46 5.51 -2.78
N THR A 131 0.38 4.48 -2.93
CA THR A 131 1.64 4.59 -3.69
C THR A 131 1.40 4.87 -5.17
N GLN A 132 0.47 4.14 -5.78
CA GLN A 132 0.08 4.34 -7.18
C GLN A 132 -0.51 5.72 -7.40
N ALA A 133 -1.36 6.20 -6.49
CA ALA A 133 -1.93 7.54 -6.54
C ALA A 133 -0.81 8.60 -6.54
N LEU A 134 0.14 8.52 -5.60
CA LEU A 134 1.30 9.44 -5.57
C LEU A 134 2.09 9.45 -6.88
N SER A 135 2.32 8.28 -7.49
CA SER A 135 2.99 8.17 -8.79
C SER A 135 2.17 8.83 -9.89
N ASN A 136 0.90 8.46 -10.01
CA ASN A 136 0.00 8.98 -11.04
C ASN A 136 -0.15 10.50 -10.94
N ALA A 137 -0.21 11.06 -9.74
CA ALA A 137 -0.25 12.52 -9.55
C ALA A 137 1.02 13.20 -10.07
N ALA A 138 2.19 12.59 -9.90
CA ALA A 138 3.42 13.12 -10.46
C ALA A 138 3.41 13.07 -12.00
N ASP A 139 2.88 11.99 -12.58
CA ASP A 139 2.74 11.84 -14.04
C ASP A 139 1.76 12.87 -14.62
N VAL A 140 0.61 13.10 -13.96
CA VAL A 140 -0.35 14.15 -14.36
C VAL A 140 0.29 15.52 -14.33
N VAL A 141 1.02 15.87 -13.26
CA VAL A 141 1.71 17.17 -13.18
C VAL A 141 2.74 17.30 -14.30
N LYS A 142 3.47 16.23 -14.64
CA LYS A 142 4.42 16.23 -15.75
C LYS A 142 3.74 16.51 -17.09
N ILE A 143 2.63 15.83 -17.37
CA ILE A 143 1.84 16.04 -18.61
C ILE A 143 1.35 17.48 -18.68
N VAL A 144 0.79 18.01 -17.59
CA VAL A 144 0.25 19.37 -17.52
C VAL A 144 1.33 20.45 -17.71
N MET A 145 2.58 20.15 -17.33
CA MET A 145 3.73 21.03 -17.54
C MET A 145 4.23 21.04 -18.99
N GLU A 146 3.85 20.05 -19.81
CA GLU A 146 4.22 19.93 -21.23
C GLU A 146 3.17 20.55 -22.17
N ILE A 147 2.08 21.12 -21.62
CA ILE A 147 1.04 21.81 -22.41
C ILE A 147 1.58 23.17 -22.87
N ASP A 148 1.65 23.36 -24.19
CA ASP A 148 2.05 24.61 -24.82
C ASP A 148 0.99 25.71 -24.66
N ALA A 149 1.46 26.96 -24.64
CA ALA A 149 0.57 28.11 -24.66
C ALA A 149 -0.12 28.24 -26.02
N THR A 150 -1.41 28.60 -26.02
CA THR A 150 -2.14 28.87 -27.26
C THR A 150 -1.58 30.10 -27.98
N ASP A 151 -1.81 30.20 -29.29
CA ASP A 151 -1.42 31.38 -30.08
C ASP A 151 -2.04 32.67 -29.52
N GLU A 152 -3.28 32.60 -29.05
CA GLU A 152 -3.96 33.73 -28.41
C GLU A 152 -3.24 34.14 -27.12
N CYS A 153 -2.92 33.18 -26.25
CA CYS A 153 -2.15 33.44 -25.04
C CYS A 153 -0.78 34.06 -25.36
N THR A 154 -0.08 33.54 -26.37
CA THR A 154 1.22 34.04 -26.79
C THR A 154 1.13 35.51 -27.23
N ARG A 155 0.11 35.88 -28.01
CA ARG A 155 -0.15 37.27 -28.39
C ARG A 155 -0.48 38.15 -27.18
N SER A 156 -1.33 37.70 -26.28
CA SER A 156 -1.68 38.46 -25.06
C SER A 156 -0.49 38.67 -24.14
N ILE A 157 0.36 37.66 -23.97
CA ILE A 157 1.61 37.79 -23.20
C ILE A 157 2.54 38.80 -23.90
N MET A 158 2.71 38.71 -25.21
CA MET A 158 3.55 39.65 -25.97
C MET A 158 3.07 41.11 -25.85
N GLN A 159 1.76 41.34 -25.92
CA GLN A 159 1.16 42.66 -25.70
C GLN A 159 1.35 43.18 -24.28
N MET A 160 1.32 42.28 -23.30
CA MET A 160 1.51 42.62 -21.90
C MET A 160 2.98 42.94 -21.58
N THR A 161 3.94 42.21 -22.16
CA THR A 161 5.36 42.31 -21.78
C THR A 161 6.21 43.17 -22.71
N TYR A 162 5.98 43.12 -24.03
CA TYR A 162 6.88 43.71 -25.03
C TYR A 162 6.34 44.97 -25.70
N CYS A 163 5.02 45.14 -25.84
CA CYS A 163 4.46 46.35 -26.46
C CYS A 163 4.88 47.68 -25.77
N PRO A 164 5.05 47.77 -24.43
CA PRO A 164 5.60 48.99 -23.82
C PRO A 164 6.97 49.37 -24.37
N HIS A 165 7.84 48.38 -24.66
CA HIS A 165 9.14 48.64 -25.25
C HIS A 165 9.01 49.24 -26.65
N CYS A 166 8.11 48.70 -27.48
CA CYS A 166 7.85 49.20 -28.83
C CYS A 166 7.28 50.63 -28.83
N GLN A 167 6.57 51.02 -27.78
CA GLN A 167 6.03 52.37 -27.60
C GLN A 167 6.99 53.34 -26.88
N GLY A 168 8.26 52.96 -26.68
CA GLY A 168 9.24 53.82 -26.02
C GLY A 168 9.14 53.88 -24.50
N LEU A 169 8.46 52.91 -23.88
CA LEU A 169 8.25 52.78 -22.43
C LEU A 169 8.92 51.50 -21.86
N PRO A 170 10.24 51.29 -22.02
CA PRO A 170 10.89 50.00 -21.75
C PRO A 170 10.93 49.59 -20.27
N ASN A 171 10.79 50.54 -19.34
CA ASN A 171 10.78 50.28 -17.91
C ASN A 171 9.37 50.13 -17.32
N LEU A 172 8.32 50.30 -18.14
CA LEU A 172 6.94 50.26 -17.69
C LEU A 172 6.47 48.80 -17.58
N LYS A 173 6.20 48.35 -16.37
CA LYS A 173 5.66 47.01 -16.10
C LYS A 173 4.13 47.00 -16.23
N PRO A 174 3.52 45.86 -16.59
CA PRO A 174 2.07 45.74 -16.64
C PRO A 174 1.44 45.89 -15.25
N CYS A 175 0.23 46.41 -15.23
CA CYS A 175 -0.58 46.52 -14.02
C CYS A 175 -0.91 45.12 -13.48
N SER A 176 -0.99 44.98 -12.16
CA SER A 176 -1.23 43.67 -11.52
C SER A 176 -2.54 43.02 -12.02
N ASN A 177 -3.61 43.81 -12.13
CA ASN A 177 -4.90 43.30 -12.64
C ASN A 177 -4.85 42.88 -14.11
N TYR A 178 -4.10 43.63 -14.94
CA TYR A 178 -3.92 43.29 -16.35
C TYR A 178 -3.13 41.98 -16.49
N CYS A 179 -2.03 41.83 -15.73
CA CYS A 179 -1.30 40.57 -15.69
C CYS A 179 -2.18 39.40 -15.24
N LEU A 180 -2.96 39.58 -14.18
CA LEU A 180 -3.86 38.54 -13.68
C LEU A 180 -4.90 38.13 -14.73
N GLN A 181 -5.45 39.07 -15.49
CA GLN A 181 -6.42 38.79 -16.54
C GLN A 181 -5.79 37.97 -17.67
N VAL A 182 -4.63 38.41 -18.18
CA VAL A 182 -3.89 37.68 -19.24
C VAL A 182 -3.53 36.27 -18.76
N MET A 183 -2.95 36.14 -17.57
CA MET A 183 -2.53 34.83 -17.04
C MET A 183 -3.71 33.90 -16.75
N ARG A 184 -4.88 34.43 -16.34
CA ARG A 184 -6.10 33.62 -16.16
C ARG A 184 -6.61 33.04 -17.47
N THR A 185 -6.56 33.81 -18.55
CA THR A 185 -6.96 33.34 -19.88
C THR A 185 -5.98 32.30 -20.40
N CYS A 186 -4.68 32.56 -20.27
CA CYS A 186 -3.61 31.64 -20.66
C CYS A 186 -3.66 30.30 -19.93
N LEU A 187 -3.99 30.30 -18.64
CA LEU A 187 -4.01 29.12 -17.77
C LEU A 187 -5.44 28.59 -17.55
N SER A 188 -6.35 28.85 -18.48
CA SER A 188 -7.75 28.41 -18.39
C SER A 188 -7.85 26.88 -18.25
N MET A 189 -7.13 26.14 -19.09
CA MET A 189 -7.06 24.67 -19.05
C MET A 189 -6.48 24.15 -17.73
N HIS A 190 -5.44 24.78 -17.20
CA HIS A 190 -4.88 24.42 -15.90
C HIS A 190 -5.86 24.66 -14.75
N ARG A 191 -6.69 25.71 -14.85
CA ARG A 191 -7.68 26.04 -13.83
C ARG A 191 -8.81 25.01 -13.76
N GLU A 192 -9.18 24.39 -14.87
CA GLU A 192 -10.19 23.33 -14.90
C GLU A 192 -9.75 22.11 -14.09
N LEU A 193 -8.44 21.85 -13.98
CA LEU A 193 -7.89 20.78 -13.15
C LEU A 193 -8.05 21.05 -11.63
N ASP A 194 -8.31 22.29 -11.20
CA ASP A 194 -8.28 22.64 -9.78
C ASP A 194 -9.32 21.86 -8.95
N SER A 195 -10.55 21.69 -9.47
CA SER A 195 -11.61 20.96 -8.75
C SER A 195 -11.23 19.48 -8.56
N GLU A 196 -10.84 18.81 -9.65
CA GLU A 196 -10.47 17.39 -9.62
C GLU A 196 -9.19 17.15 -8.83
N TRP A 197 -8.22 18.06 -8.90
CA TRP A 197 -7.01 18.00 -8.08
C TRP A 197 -7.33 18.11 -6.59
N ASN A 198 -8.22 19.03 -6.21
CA ASN A 198 -8.64 19.18 -4.81
C ASN A 198 -9.40 17.95 -4.31
N ASN A 199 -10.30 17.38 -5.12
CA ASN A 199 -11.00 16.13 -4.81
C ASN A 199 -10.03 14.96 -4.64
N TYR A 200 -9.05 14.86 -5.54
CA TYR A 200 -7.98 13.87 -5.48
C TYR A 200 -7.14 14.01 -4.21
N VAL A 201 -6.73 15.24 -3.87
CA VAL A 201 -5.98 15.56 -2.64
C VAL A 201 -6.77 15.13 -1.41
N ASP A 202 -8.06 15.47 -1.33
CA ASP A 202 -8.90 15.13 -0.19
C ASP A 202 -9.08 13.62 -0.04
N ALA A 203 -9.28 12.89 -1.15
CA ALA A 203 -9.35 11.43 -1.15
C ALA A 203 -8.02 10.79 -0.71
N LEU A 204 -6.89 11.33 -1.17
CA LEU A 204 -5.56 10.83 -0.82
C LEU A 204 -5.23 11.07 0.67
N LEU A 205 -5.62 12.23 1.21
CA LEU A 205 -5.48 12.53 2.64
C LEU A 205 -6.35 11.59 3.49
N LEU A 206 -7.60 11.33 3.07
CA LEU A 206 -8.47 10.35 3.72
C LEU A 206 -7.84 8.96 3.75
N LEU A 207 -7.29 8.49 2.63
CA LEU A 207 -6.61 7.20 2.55
C LEU A 207 -5.37 7.17 3.46
N SER A 208 -4.60 8.25 3.51
CA SER A 208 -3.44 8.34 4.40
C SER A 208 -3.83 8.23 5.88
N ASN A 209 -4.97 8.79 6.30
CA ASN A 209 -5.48 8.67 7.67
C ASN A 209 -5.86 7.21 8.00
N ARG A 210 -6.42 6.50 7.01
CA ARG A 210 -6.74 5.07 7.16
C ARG A 210 -5.48 4.21 7.24
N LEU A 211 -4.41 4.58 6.52
CA LEU A 211 -3.12 3.88 6.56
C LEU A 211 -2.37 4.04 7.88
N GLU A 212 -2.56 5.16 8.58
CA GLU A 212 -2.02 5.32 9.94
C GLU A 212 -2.80 4.48 10.95
N THR A 213 -4.13 4.37 10.76
CA THR A 213 -5.05 3.73 11.70
C THR A 213 -5.48 2.32 11.26
N SER A 214 -6.64 2.20 10.62
CA SER A 214 -7.33 0.92 10.39
C SER A 214 -6.66 -0.01 9.36
N PHE A 215 -5.83 0.53 8.46
CA PHE A 215 -5.19 -0.18 7.35
C PHE A 215 -3.66 -0.15 7.44
N ASN A 216 -3.14 0.09 8.65
CA ASN A 216 -1.70 0.15 8.91
C ASN A 216 -1.01 -1.17 8.55
N ILE A 217 -0.10 -1.10 7.57
CA ILE A 217 0.59 -2.27 7.02
C ILE A 217 1.58 -2.88 8.00
N GLU A 218 2.25 -2.08 8.83
CA GLU A 218 3.14 -2.61 9.88
C GLU A 218 2.35 -3.42 10.91
N SER A 219 1.19 -2.88 11.32
CA SER A 219 0.31 -3.52 12.30
C SER A 219 -0.28 -4.85 11.81
N VAL A 220 -0.35 -5.07 10.50
CA VAL A 220 -0.88 -6.31 9.93
C VAL A 220 0.23 -7.26 9.51
N VAL A 221 1.27 -6.77 8.83
CA VAL A 221 2.35 -7.58 8.23
C VAL A 221 3.35 -8.08 9.27
N ASN A 222 3.70 -7.28 10.28
CA ASN A 222 4.66 -7.69 11.31
C ASN A 222 4.16 -8.87 12.17
N PRO A 223 2.91 -8.88 12.67
CA PRO A 223 2.41 -9.99 13.48
C PRO A 223 1.90 -11.18 12.68
N ILE A 224 2.04 -11.25 11.33
CA ILE A 224 1.54 -12.39 10.54
C ILE A 224 2.06 -13.73 11.08
N ALA A 225 3.34 -13.79 11.45
CA ALA A 225 3.94 -14.99 12.05
C ALA A 225 3.18 -15.44 13.31
N ILE A 226 2.94 -14.51 14.22
CA ILE A 226 2.26 -14.77 15.48
C ILE A 226 0.81 -15.19 15.23
N ARG A 227 0.08 -14.49 14.36
CA ARG A 227 -1.32 -14.81 14.01
C ARG A 227 -1.46 -16.21 13.41
N ILE A 228 -0.54 -16.60 12.54
CA ILE A 228 -0.53 -17.95 11.94
C ILE A 228 -0.16 -18.98 13.01
N SER A 229 0.78 -18.68 13.90
CA SER A 229 1.10 -19.54 15.04
C SER A 229 -0.09 -19.73 15.98
N GLU A 230 -0.88 -18.68 16.25
CA GLU A 230 -2.13 -18.75 17.03
C GLU A 230 -3.12 -19.70 16.37
N ALA A 231 -3.37 -19.57 15.06
CA ALA A 231 -4.22 -20.51 14.34
C ALA A 231 -3.75 -21.97 14.45
N ILE A 232 -2.44 -22.20 14.34
CA ILE A 232 -1.85 -23.54 14.49
C ILE A 232 -2.09 -24.07 15.92
N MET A 233 -1.90 -23.25 16.95
CA MET A 233 -2.16 -23.63 18.33
C MET A 233 -3.64 -23.94 18.58
N ASP A 234 -4.55 -23.10 18.10
CA ASP A 234 -6.00 -23.30 18.21
C ASP A 234 -6.44 -24.61 17.58
N PHE A 235 -5.86 -24.98 16.42
CA PHE A 235 -6.10 -26.25 15.76
C PHE A 235 -5.66 -27.44 16.64
N GLN A 236 -4.48 -27.33 17.26
CA GLN A 236 -3.94 -28.40 18.09
C GLN A 236 -4.75 -28.62 19.37
N GLU A 237 -5.11 -27.53 20.05
CA GLU A 237 -5.91 -27.57 21.27
C GLU A 237 -7.30 -28.18 21.00
N ASN A 238 -7.90 -27.87 19.85
CA ASN A 238 -9.22 -28.35 19.47
C ASN A 238 -9.21 -29.60 18.57
N ASN A 239 -8.06 -30.25 18.38
CA ASN A 239 -7.89 -31.34 17.41
C ASN A 239 -8.89 -32.48 17.61
N SER A 240 -9.19 -32.84 18.86
CA SER A 240 -10.17 -33.91 19.17
C SER A 240 -11.58 -33.57 18.69
N ALA A 241 -12.04 -32.34 18.95
CA ALA A 241 -13.36 -31.86 18.53
C ALA A 241 -13.45 -31.73 17.00
N ILE A 242 -12.38 -31.23 16.36
CA ILE A 242 -12.26 -31.14 14.91
C ILE A 242 -12.39 -32.53 14.28
N SER A 243 -11.63 -33.51 14.79
CA SER A 243 -11.66 -34.88 14.28
C SER A 243 -13.00 -35.57 14.51
N GLN A 244 -13.66 -35.34 15.64
CA GLN A 244 -15.00 -35.87 15.88
C GLN A 244 -16.02 -35.34 14.88
N ARG A 245 -16.01 -34.03 14.57
CA ARG A 245 -16.88 -33.45 13.54
C ARG A 245 -16.59 -34.07 12.17
N LEU A 246 -15.32 -34.21 11.81
CA LEU A 246 -14.92 -34.84 10.54
C LEU A 246 -15.35 -36.30 10.44
N TYR A 247 -15.36 -37.06 11.53
CA TYR A 247 -15.85 -38.44 11.48
C TYR A 247 -17.32 -38.54 11.12
N GLY A 248 -18.12 -37.52 11.45
CA GLY A 248 -19.51 -37.42 11.01
C GLY A 248 -19.65 -37.25 9.49
N PHE A 249 -18.73 -36.53 8.86
CA PHE A 249 -18.76 -36.24 7.41
C PHE A 249 -18.00 -37.29 6.57
N CYS A 250 -16.80 -37.65 7.00
CA CYS A 250 -15.85 -38.47 6.24
C CYS A 250 -15.74 -39.91 6.74
N GLY A 251 -16.44 -40.26 7.84
CA GLY A 251 -16.28 -41.54 8.53
C GLY A 251 -15.01 -41.60 9.39
N LYS A 252 -14.89 -42.64 10.22
CA LYS A 252 -13.69 -42.84 11.04
C LYS A 252 -12.58 -43.52 10.21
N PRO A 253 -11.38 -42.95 10.13
CA PRO A 253 -10.29 -43.51 9.34
C PRO A 253 -9.75 -44.79 9.98
N ARG A 254 -9.22 -45.70 9.15
CA ARG A 254 -8.62 -46.96 9.61
C ARG A 254 -7.31 -46.69 10.34
N ILE A 255 -7.13 -47.36 11.48
CA ILE A 255 -5.87 -47.33 12.23
C ILE A 255 -4.82 -48.07 11.41
N ALA A 256 -3.65 -47.44 11.22
CA ALA A 256 -2.54 -48.07 10.52
C ALA A 256 -2.11 -49.34 11.26
N ARG A 257 -1.98 -50.46 10.53
CA ARG A 257 -1.53 -51.74 11.07
C ARG A 257 -0.07 -51.55 11.54
N ARG A 258 0.18 -51.80 12.84
CA ARG A 258 1.45 -51.49 13.52
C ARG A 258 2.63 -52.25 12.88
N GLU A 259 3.51 -51.54 12.20
CA GLU A 259 4.93 -51.90 12.06
C GLU A 259 5.76 -50.95 12.93
N GLY A 260 6.40 -51.48 13.97
CA GLY A 260 7.48 -50.79 14.71
C GLY A 260 7.07 -49.75 15.76
N LYS A 261 7.46 -50.02 17.02
CA LYS A 261 7.26 -49.24 18.26
C LYS A 261 7.88 -47.82 18.28
N GLN A 262 8.27 -47.21 17.17
CA GLN A 262 9.05 -45.95 17.17
C GLN A 262 8.24 -44.64 16.93
N ARG A 263 6.94 -44.69 16.61
CA ARG A 263 6.18 -43.47 16.20
C ARG A 263 5.41 -42.73 17.31
N LEU A 264 5.17 -43.36 18.46
CA LEU A 264 4.33 -42.77 19.51
C LEU A 264 5.03 -41.69 20.35
N THR A 265 6.38 -41.63 20.32
CA THR A 265 7.17 -40.61 21.02
C THR A 265 7.13 -39.23 20.37
N SER A 266 6.62 -39.09 19.13
CA SER A 266 6.56 -37.80 18.43
C SER A 266 5.32 -36.96 18.72
N LEU A 267 4.22 -37.53 19.20
CA LEU A 267 2.97 -36.78 19.46
C LEU A 267 3.05 -35.89 20.71
N GLU A 268 3.77 -36.30 21.75
CA GLU A 268 4.02 -35.46 22.93
C GLU A 268 5.01 -34.33 22.64
N GLN A 269 5.89 -34.50 21.64
CA GLN A 269 6.83 -33.47 21.17
C GLN A 269 6.19 -32.42 20.23
N LEU A 270 4.95 -32.64 19.79
CA LEU A 270 4.23 -31.73 18.89
C LEU A 270 3.51 -30.58 19.61
N LYS A 271 3.55 -30.50 20.95
CA LYS A 271 3.03 -29.35 21.69
C LYS A 271 3.93 -28.13 21.44
N PHE A 272 3.48 -27.24 20.58
CA PHE A 272 4.25 -26.04 20.24
C PHE A 272 4.26 -25.05 21.41
N ALA A 273 5.44 -24.55 21.75
CA ALA A 273 5.56 -23.47 22.73
C ALA A 273 4.98 -22.18 22.15
N ARG A 274 4.28 -21.39 22.99
CA ARG A 274 3.81 -20.06 22.59
C ARG A 274 5.00 -19.21 22.14
N PRO A 275 4.95 -18.57 20.96
CA PRO A 275 5.96 -17.61 20.56
C PRO A 275 6.06 -16.52 21.63
N GLN A 276 7.25 -16.26 22.17
CA GLN A 276 7.44 -15.10 23.04
C GLN A 276 7.23 -13.83 22.21
N LYS A 277 6.39 -12.91 22.72
CA LYS A 277 6.27 -11.54 22.19
C LYS A 277 7.64 -10.87 22.32
N ARG A 278 8.42 -10.85 21.25
CA ARG A 278 9.55 -9.93 21.15
C ARG A 278 9.02 -8.53 20.83
N PRO A 279 9.73 -7.47 21.25
CA PRO A 279 9.51 -6.15 20.70
C PRO A 279 9.51 -6.28 19.18
N GLN A 280 8.46 -5.77 18.54
CA GLN A 280 8.39 -5.72 17.08
C GLN A 280 9.66 -5.02 16.60
N PRO A 281 10.36 -5.57 15.59
CA PRO A 281 11.41 -4.79 14.96
C PRO A 281 10.73 -3.54 14.38
N HIS A 282 11.00 -2.39 15.00
CA HIS A 282 10.96 -1.14 14.27
C HIS A 282 11.80 -1.38 13.02
N THR A 283 11.21 -1.13 11.85
CA THR A 283 11.89 -1.28 10.55
C THR A 283 13.32 -0.74 10.65
N ALA A 284 14.30 -1.44 10.08
CA ALA A 284 15.74 -1.22 10.24
C ALA A 284 16.25 0.19 9.83
N ALA A 285 15.36 1.09 9.41
CA ALA A 285 15.63 2.47 9.04
C ALA A 285 15.22 3.51 10.11
N GLY A 286 14.57 3.12 11.22
CA GLY A 286 14.10 4.06 12.24
C GLY A 286 13.00 5.02 11.78
N THR A 287 12.47 4.85 10.56
CA THR A 287 11.31 5.58 10.04
C THR A 287 10.03 4.78 10.28
N ASN A 288 9.19 5.28 11.18
CA ASN A 288 7.83 4.82 11.37
C ASN A 288 6.99 5.22 10.14
N ILE A 289 6.09 4.34 9.68
CA ILE A 289 5.12 4.68 8.62
C ILE A 289 4.37 5.98 8.94
N ASP A 290 4.12 6.26 10.22
CA ASP A 290 3.43 7.46 10.68
C ASP A 290 4.19 8.73 10.31
N THR A 291 5.51 8.77 10.54
CA THR A 291 6.36 9.92 10.18
C THR A 291 6.33 10.17 8.67
N LEU A 292 6.41 9.09 7.89
CA LEU A 292 6.37 9.18 6.43
C LEU A 292 5.01 9.68 5.92
N LEU A 293 3.91 9.18 6.51
CA LEU A 293 2.56 9.64 6.18
C LEU A 293 2.37 11.12 6.53
N GLU A 294 2.88 11.58 7.66
CA GLU A 294 2.84 13.01 8.04
C GLU A 294 3.60 13.90 7.07
N GLU A 295 4.83 13.53 6.69
CA GLU A 295 5.60 14.28 5.70
C GLU A 295 4.88 14.38 4.36
N VAL A 296 4.31 13.26 3.90
CA VAL A 296 3.54 13.20 2.66
C VAL A 296 2.27 14.05 2.75
N ARG A 297 1.52 13.99 3.85
CA ARG A 297 0.31 14.83 4.09
C ARG A 297 0.63 16.31 4.05
N LEU A 298 1.69 16.75 4.72
CA LEU A 298 2.10 18.16 4.74
C LEU A 298 2.38 18.67 3.32
N LYS A 299 3.06 17.87 2.50
CA LYS A 299 3.35 18.25 1.10
C LYS A 299 2.11 18.24 0.23
N ILE A 300 1.25 17.22 0.34
CA ILE A 300 0.01 17.11 -0.43
C ILE A 300 -0.95 18.26 -0.09
N ARG A 301 -1.15 18.57 1.20
CA ARG A 301 -2.00 19.69 1.63
C ARG A 301 -1.54 21.01 1.00
N GLY A 302 -0.23 21.20 0.88
CA GLY A 302 0.36 22.39 0.25
C GLY A 302 0.07 22.52 -1.25
N THR A 303 -0.43 21.49 -1.93
CA THR A 303 -0.81 21.58 -3.35
C THR A 303 -2.29 21.93 -3.55
N LYS A 304 -3.09 21.98 -2.49
CA LYS A 304 -4.51 22.32 -2.59
C LYS A 304 -4.69 23.76 -3.08
N GLY A 305 -5.55 23.95 -4.08
CA GLY A 305 -5.79 25.25 -4.71
C GLY A 305 -4.61 25.81 -5.52
N PHE A 306 -3.56 25.01 -5.75
CA PHE A 306 -2.35 25.45 -6.48
C PHE A 306 -2.68 26.01 -7.86
N TRP A 307 -3.53 25.32 -8.62
CA TRP A 307 -3.88 25.69 -9.99
C TRP A 307 -4.68 26.99 -10.03
N LYS A 308 -5.60 27.21 -9.09
CA LYS A 308 -6.36 28.45 -8.97
C LYS A 308 -5.50 29.68 -8.63
N ILE A 309 -4.47 29.53 -7.80
CA ILE A 309 -3.59 30.64 -7.38
C ILE A 309 -2.40 30.85 -8.32
N LEU A 310 -2.15 29.94 -9.26
CA LEU A 310 -1.01 29.99 -10.17
C LEU A 310 -0.88 31.33 -10.92
N PRO A 311 -1.95 31.93 -11.50
CA PRO A 311 -1.86 33.25 -12.13
C PRO A 311 -1.36 34.34 -11.18
N GLN A 312 -1.77 34.29 -9.91
CA GLN A 312 -1.35 35.27 -8.90
C GLN A 312 0.12 35.11 -8.54
N ASN A 313 0.60 33.87 -8.44
CA ASN A 313 1.99 33.58 -8.15
C ASN A 313 2.93 33.99 -9.30
N LEU A 314 2.51 33.79 -10.55
CA LEU A 314 3.26 34.24 -11.72
C LEU A 314 3.32 35.77 -11.81
N CYS A 315 2.19 36.45 -11.61
CA CYS A 315 2.15 37.91 -11.66
C CYS A 315 2.85 38.60 -10.48
N LYS A 316 2.99 37.94 -9.33
CA LYS A 316 3.81 38.46 -8.22
C LYS A 316 5.31 38.40 -8.50
N HIS A 317 5.75 37.59 -9.47
CA HIS A 317 7.15 37.50 -9.83
C HIS A 317 7.60 38.82 -10.49
N SER A 318 8.78 39.33 -10.11
CA SER A 318 9.32 40.64 -10.50
C SER A 318 9.44 40.86 -12.02
N HIS A 319 9.42 39.78 -12.79
CA HIS A 319 9.44 39.79 -14.24
C HIS A 319 8.11 40.23 -14.86
N PHE A 320 6.98 39.94 -14.20
CA PHE A 320 5.63 40.06 -14.76
C PHE A 320 4.79 41.18 -14.16
N SER A 321 5.05 41.68 -12.95
CA SER A 321 4.36 42.86 -12.42
C SER A 321 5.22 43.55 -11.36
N ARG A 322 5.07 44.87 -11.21
CA ARG A 322 5.55 45.61 -10.04
C ARG A 322 4.34 46.03 -9.20
N THR A 323 4.29 45.63 -7.94
CA THR A 323 3.17 45.92 -7.02
C THR A 323 3.17 47.36 -6.49
N THR A 324 4.25 48.13 -6.73
CA THR A 324 4.54 49.38 -6.00
C THR A 324 4.81 50.60 -6.87
N SER A 325 4.76 50.52 -8.21
CA SER A 325 4.82 51.74 -9.03
C SER A 325 3.44 52.38 -9.14
N LYS A 326 3.38 53.70 -8.91
CA LYS A 326 2.19 54.52 -9.22
C LYS A 326 1.83 54.44 -10.70
N GLU A 327 2.75 54.05 -11.57
CA GLU A 327 2.51 53.98 -13.01
C GLU A 327 2.67 52.55 -13.53
N CYS A 328 1.70 52.08 -14.33
CA CYS A 328 1.70 50.74 -14.88
C CYS A 328 1.07 50.69 -16.29
N TRP A 329 1.33 49.59 -17.01
CA TRP A 329 0.81 49.35 -18.36
C TRP A 329 -0.49 48.53 -18.33
N ASN A 330 -1.56 49.02 -18.95
CA ASN A 330 -2.86 48.33 -18.99
C ASN A 330 -3.15 47.56 -20.29
N GLY A 331 -2.19 47.53 -21.23
CA GLY A 331 -2.37 46.91 -22.55
C GLY A 331 -2.48 47.92 -23.71
N THR A 332 -2.82 49.18 -23.42
CA THR A 332 -2.92 50.23 -24.46
C THR A 332 -2.08 51.46 -24.15
N ASN A 333 -2.08 51.92 -22.89
CA ASN A 333 -1.42 53.15 -22.47
C ASN A 333 -0.81 53.01 -21.06
N LYS A 334 0.03 53.98 -20.69
CA LYS A 334 0.50 54.19 -19.33
C LYS A 334 -0.63 54.75 -18.45
N VAL A 335 -0.90 54.11 -17.32
CA VAL A 335 -1.90 54.53 -16.33
C VAL A 335 -1.23 54.89 -15.02
N LYS A 336 -1.82 55.81 -14.25
CA LYS A 336 -1.40 56.26 -12.92
C LYS A 336 -2.28 55.66 -11.82
#